data_AF-A0A7S2YI68-F1
#
_entry.id   AF-A0A7S2YI68-F1
#
_cell.length_a   1.000
_cell.length_b   1.000
_cell.length_c   1.000
_cell.angle_alpha   90.00
_cell.angle_beta   90.00
_cell.angle_gamma   90.00
#
_symmetry.space_group_name_H-M   'P 1'
#
loop_
_entity.id
_entity.type
_entity.pdbx_description
1 polymer ?
#
loop_
_entity_poly.entity_id
_entity_poly.type
_entity_poly.pdbx_seq_one_letter_code
_entity_poly.pdbx_strand_id
1 'polypeptide(L)'
;MLASRQMSLVRSLRLTSEPGRVVVASVTQGMNGSSDLLVPATMNHQNITVRGYKKNADKNKKGRGDYVAYNPNEVEVDKSDKQLTHYLSFLNAPFKKEPPISEEEKERREAILKEYTIQKFKSHNAINHDLTCKGKMKAHALKMLPRNTKLKEHAVFVHDGLFHKDEPSYMYPPELRIPGLDLSRREESNDFEQFG
;
A
#
# COMPACT_ATOMS: atom_id res chain seq x y z
N MET A 1 -5.80 46.09 32.59
CA MET A 1 -5.97 44.69 32.15
C MET A 1 -4.60 44.12 31.82
N LEU A 2 -4.07 43.24 32.67
CA LEU A 2 -2.70 42.72 32.59
C LEU A 2 -2.65 41.53 31.62
N ALA A 3 -1.86 41.66 30.56
CA ALA A 3 -1.62 40.59 29.59
C ALA A 3 -0.66 39.54 30.19
N SER A 4 -1.20 38.38 30.53
CA SER A 4 -0.44 37.23 31.01
C SER A 4 0.30 36.57 29.84
N ARG A 5 1.62 36.77 29.81
CA ARG A 5 2.54 36.28 28.78
C ARG A 5 3.03 34.90 29.20
N GLN A 6 2.39 33.83 28.72
CA GLN A 6 2.89 32.47 28.96
C GLN A 6 4.12 32.22 28.09
N MET A 7 5.29 32.19 28.73
CA MET A 7 6.55 31.71 28.16
C MET A 7 6.51 30.18 28.13
N SER A 8 6.31 29.60 26.95
CA SER A 8 6.46 28.16 26.76
C SER A 8 7.94 27.79 26.80
N LEU A 9 8.28 26.89 27.72
CA LEU A 9 9.63 26.45 28.01
C LEU A 9 10.07 25.47 26.90
N VAL A 10 10.82 25.96 25.92
CA VAL A 10 11.43 25.13 24.88
C VAL A 10 12.55 24.32 25.53
N ARG A 11 12.26 23.06 25.86
CA ARG A 11 13.25 22.09 26.35
C ARG A 11 14.18 21.72 25.19
N SER A 12 15.33 22.39 25.12
CA SER A 12 16.42 22.04 24.23
C SER A 12 17.02 20.71 24.67
N LEU A 13 16.67 19.61 23.99
CA LEU A 13 17.38 18.33 24.13
C LEU A 13 18.77 18.47 23.50
N ARG A 14 19.79 18.71 24.33
CA ARG A 14 21.18 18.56 23.92
C ARG A 14 21.48 17.07 23.76
N LEU A 15 21.63 16.63 22.52
CA LEU A 15 22.22 15.34 22.19
C LEU A 15 23.73 15.44 22.48
N THR A 16 24.18 14.90 23.59
CA THR A 16 25.61 14.67 23.85
C THR A 16 26.04 13.47 23.01
N SER A 17 26.79 13.72 21.93
CA SER A 17 27.39 12.66 21.13
C SER A 17 28.63 12.12 21.83
N GLU A 18 28.53 10.94 22.44
CA GLU A 18 29.73 10.18 22.76
C GLU A 18 30.24 9.48 21.48
N PRO A 19 31.51 9.64 21.11
CA PRO A 19 32.08 8.91 19.98
C PRO A 19 32.18 7.42 20.34
N GLY A 20 31.41 6.58 19.65
CA GLY A 20 31.52 5.12 19.75
C GLY A 20 30.24 4.38 20.14
N ARG A 21 29.12 5.07 20.41
CA ARG A 21 27.85 4.43 20.76
C ARG A 21 26.73 4.82 19.79
N VAL A 22 26.55 4.01 18.75
CA VAL A 22 25.38 4.10 17.88
C VAL A 22 24.17 3.53 18.64
N VAL A 23 23.44 4.40 19.34
CA VAL A 23 22.14 4.01 19.92
C VAL A 23 21.09 4.14 18.82
N VAL A 24 20.78 3.03 18.16
CA VAL A 24 19.63 2.94 17.26
C VAL A 24 18.38 2.88 18.13
N ALA A 25 17.81 4.03 18.48
CA ALA A 25 16.48 4.09 19.06
C ALA A 25 15.46 3.90 17.94
N SER A 26 15.04 2.66 17.70
CA SER A 26 13.87 2.39 16.87
C SER A 26 12.62 2.77 17.66
N VAL A 27 12.06 3.94 17.36
CA VAL A 27 10.70 4.30 17.79
C VAL A 27 9.74 3.50 16.92
N THR A 28 9.27 2.36 17.41
CA THR A 28 8.14 1.64 16.82
C THR A 28 6.85 2.36 17.20
N GLN A 29 6.42 3.29 16.36
CA GLN A 29 5.09 3.86 16.46
C GLN A 29 4.09 2.78 16.01
N GLY A 30 3.42 2.15 16.97
CA GLY A 30 2.36 1.17 16.73
C GLY A 30 1.17 1.83 16.03
N MET A 31 1.12 1.73 14.70
CA MET A 31 -0.07 2.04 13.91
C MET A 31 -0.97 0.80 13.91
N ASN A 32 -1.90 0.75 14.87
CA ASN A 32 -3.05 -0.14 14.80
C ASN A 32 -4.04 0.45 13.78
N GLY A 33 -3.81 0.19 12.50
CA GLY A 33 -4.76 0.45 11.42
C GLY A 33 -5.33 -0.88 10.94
N SER A 34 -6.47 -1.28 11.51
CA SER A 34 -7.30 -2.34 10.93
C SER A 34 -7.85 -1.82 9.60
N SER A 35 -7.34 -2.36 8.49
CA SER A 35 -7.97 -2.24 7.18
C SER A 35 -8.46 -3.63 6.78
N ASP A 36 -9.67 -3.96 7.24
CA ASP A 36 -10.50 -5.01 6.66
C ASP A 36 -10.89 -4.56 5.24
N LEU A 37 -9.97 -4.77 4.29
CA LEU A 37 -10.27 -4.72 2.87
C LEU A 37 -10.89 -6.06 2.48
N LEU A 38 -12.21 -6.12 2.62
CA LEU A 38 -13.03 -7.17 2.03
C LEU A 38 -12.99 -7.01 0.51
N VAL A 39 -12.10 -7.76 -0.15
CA VAL A 39 -12.11 -7.92 -1.60
C VAL A 39 -13.18 -8.96 -1.94
N PRO A 40 -14.23 -8.64 -2.73
CA PRO A 40 -15.13 -9.67 -3.23
C PRO A 40 -14.39 -10.54 -4.25
N ALA A 41 -14.09 -11.77 -3.85
CA ALA A 41 -13.57 -12.79 -4.74
C ALA A 41 -14.70 -13.32 -5.63
N THR A 42 -14.90 -12.72 -6.81
CA THR A 42 -15.61 -13.39 -7.90
C THR A 42 -14.56 -14.00 -8.83
N MET A 43 -14.00 -15.13 -8.41
CA MET A 43 -13.31 -16.01 -9.35
C MET A 43 -14.27 -17.14 -9.71
N ASN A 44 -14.57 -17.19 -11.01
CA ASN A 44 -15.30 -18.27 -11.64
C ASN A 44 -14.44 -19.54 -11.52
N HIS A 45 -14.81 -20.41 -10.59
CA HIS A 45 -14.12 -21.68 -10.37
C HIS A 45 -14.43 -22.62 -11.54
N GLN A 46 -13.50 -22.74 -12.49
CA GLN A 46 -13.40 -23.98 -13.24
C GLN A 46 -13.10 -25.10 -12.24
N ASN A 47 -13.90 -26.17 -12.32
CA ASN A 47 -13.89 -27.31 -11.40
C ASN A 47 -12.55 -28.04 -11.41
N ILE A 48 -11.56 -27.54 -10.67
CA ILE A 48 -10.36 -28.31 -10.31
C ILE A 48 -10.81 -29.34 -9.27
N THR A 49 -11.03 -30.57 -9.72
CA THR A 49 -11.38 -31.68 -8.84
C THR A 49 -10.12 -32.15 -8.14
N VAL A 50 -9.76 -31.50 -7.03
CA VAL A 50 -8.63 -31.92 -6.19
C VAL A 50 -9.04 -33.22 -5.48
N ARG A 51 -8.58 -34.38 -6.01
CA ARG A 51 -8.79 -35.67 -5.36
C ARG A 51 -8.09 -35.69 -4.00
N GLY A 52 -8.83 -36.16 -2.99
CA GLY A 52 -8.56 -35.90 -1.58
C GLY A 52 -7.18 -36.34 -1.09
N TYR A 53 -6.52 -35.42 -0.39
CA TYR A 53 -5.35 -35.72 0.43
C TYR A 53 -5.76 -36.53 1.66
N LYS A 54 -5.08 -37.67 1.88
CA LYS A 54 -5.24 -38.48 3.10
C LYS A 54 -4.76 -37.69 4.31
N LYS A 55 -5.68 -37.31 5.19
CA LYS A 55 -5.35 -36.71 6.49
C LYS A 55 -4.74 -37.78 7.41
N ASN A 56 -3.42 -37.78 7.57
CA ASN A 56 -2.80 -38.45 8.70
C ASN A 56 -3.02 -37.56 9.93
N ALA A 57 -3.93 -38.00 10.80
CA ALA A 57 -4.37 -37.25 11.96
C ALA A 57 -3.39 -37.41 13.13
N ASP A 58 -2.28 -36.66 13.11
CA ASP A 58 -1.43 -36.52 14.29
C ASP A 58 -2.03 -35.48 15.25
N LYS A 59 -2.77 -35.99 16.24
CA LYS A 59 -3.39 -35.21 17.31
C LYS A 59 -2.35 -34.84 18.36
N ASN A 60 -1.53 -33.83 18.12
CA ASN A 60 -0.92 -33.06 19.23
C ASN A 60 -0.25 -31.77 18.75
N LYS A 61 -0.95 -30.64 18.87
CA LYS A 61 -0.43 -29.36 19.41
C LYS A 61 -1.49 -28.26 19.29
N LYS A 62 -1.85 -27.68 20.43
CA LYS A 62 -2.64 -26.45 20.52
C LYS A 62 -1.76 -25.27 20.12
N GLY A 63 -2.21 -24.50 19.12
CA GLY A 63 -1.97 -23.06 19.07
C GLY A 63 -0.77 -22.57 18.27
N ARG A 64 -0.91 -22.58 16.93
CA ARG A 64 -0.50 -21.51 16.00
C ARG A 64 -1.04 -21.94 14.64
N GLY A 65 -1.74 -21.04 13.93
CA GLY A 65 -2.44 -21.37 12.69
C GLY A 65 -1.57 -22.22 11.76
N ASP A 66 -2.09 -23.41 11.44
CA ASP A 66 -1.45 -24.36 10.55
C ASP A 66 -1.45 -23.74 9.14
N TYR A 67 -0.40 -22.98 8.81
CA TYR A 67 -0.03 -22.85 7.41
C TYR A 67 0.37 -24.24 6.96
N VAL A 68 -0.57 -24.92 6.29
CA VAL A 68 -0.28 -26.14 5.53
C VAL A 68 0.83 -25.75 4.56
N ALA A 69 2.06 -26.20 4.83
CA ALA A 69 3.17 -25.98 3.94
C ALA A 69 2.80 -26.61 2.60
N TYR A 70 2.51 -25.76 1.61
CA TYR A 70 2.25 -26.21 0.27
C TYR A 70 3.53 -26.86 -0.25
N ASN A 71 3.52 -28.19 -0.39
CA ASN A 71 4.56 -28.91 -1.10
C ASN A 71 4.24 -28.78 -2.60
N PRO A 72 4.98 -27.96 -3.37
CA PRO A 72 4.71 -27.79 -4.81
C PRO A 72 4.90 -29.08 -5.62
N ASN A 73 5.51 -30.11 -5.02
CA ASN A 73 5.80 -31.38 -5.67
C ASN A 73 4.62 -32.37 -5.69
N GLU A 74 3.50 -32.09 -4.99
CA GLU A 74 2.37 -33.03 -4.84
C GLU A 74 1.13 -32.67 -5.68
N VAL A 75 1.20 -31.66 -6.55
CA VAL A 75 0.08 -31.36 -7.46
C VAL A 75 0.21 -32.24 -8.71
N GLU A 76 -0.58 -33.32 -8.73
CA GLU A 76 -0.82 -34.12 -9.92
C GLU A 76 -1.63 -33.29 -10.93
N VAL A 77 -0.92 -32.57 -11.81
CA VAL A 77 -1.54 -31.86 -12.92
C VAL A 77 -1.87 -32.86 -14.02
N ASP A 78 -3.13 -32.90 -14.45
CA ASP A 78 -3.55 -33.65 -15.62
C ASP A 78 -2.73 -33.21 -16.84
N LYS A 79 -1.90 -34.12 -17.37
CA LYS A 79 -0.90 -33.84 -18.42
C LYS A 79 -1.51 -33.62 -19.82
N SER A 80 -2.83 -33.53 -19.96
CA SER A 80 -3.50 -33.39 -21.26
C SER A 80 -3.19 -32.03 -21.90
N ASP A 81 -2.97 -31.00 -21.09
CA ASP A 81 -2.88 -29.62 -21.56
C ASP A 81 -1.42 -29.17 -21.67
N LYS A 82 -0.82 -29.42 -22.84
CA LYS A 82 0.57 -29.03 -23.17
C LYS A 82 0.85 -27.53 -22.96
N GLN A 83 -0.18 -26.68 -23.10
CA GLN A 83 -0.04 -25.24 -22.86
C GLN A 83 0.05 -24.92 -21.37
N LEU A 84 -0.78 -25.57 -20.55
CA LEU A 84 -0.77 -25.38 -19.10
C LEU A 84 0.57 -25.84 -18.50
N THR A 85 1.12 -26.96 -18.97
CA THR A 85 2.44 -27.43 -18.53
C THR A 85 3.56 -26.46 -18.93
N HIS A 86 3.47 -25.78 -20.08
CA HIS A 86 4.41 -24.72 -20.46
C HIS A 86 4.31 -23.49 -19.55
N TYR A 87 3.12 -23.00 -19.24
CA TYR A 87 2.97 -21.87 -18.30
C TYR A 87 3.47 -22.20 -16.90
N LEU A 88 3.14 -23.39 -16.40
CA LEU A 88 3.66 -23.89 -15.13
C LEU A 88 5.19 -24.03 -15.17
N SER A 89 5.78 -24.41 -16.31
CA SER A 89 7.23 -24.47 -16.44
C SER A 89 7.90 -23.10 -16.40
N PHE A 90 7.25 -22.04 -16.92
CA PHE A 90 7.78 -20.67 -16.82
C PHE A 90 7.68 -20.12 -15.40
N LEU A 91 6.57 -20.39 -14.71
CA LEU A 91 6.38 -19.97 -13.32
C LEU A 91 7.33 -20.70 -12.37
N ASN A 92 7.60 -21.98 -12.64
CA ASN A 92 8.51 -22.82 -11.86
C ASN A 92 9.96 -22.78 -12.35
N ALA A 93 10.28 -21.95 -13.36
CA ALA A 93 11.64 -21.85 -13.86
C ALA A 93 12.56 -21.39 -12.72
N PRO A 94 13.71 -22.05 -12.49
CA PRO A 94 14.63 -21.63 -11.45
C PRO A 94 15.12 -20.21 -11.73
N PHE A 95 15.15 -19.38 -10.70
CA PHE A 95 15.70 -18.03 -10.81
C PHE A 95 17.13 -18.12 -11.36
N LYS A 96 17.35 -17.55 -12.54
CA LYS A 96 18.69 -17.44 -13.11
C LYS A 96 19.53 -16.61 -12.14
N LYS A 97 20.63 -17.17 -11.66
CA LYS A 97 21.61 -16.39 -10.87
C LYS A 97 22.10 -15.25 -11.76
N GLU A 98 22.00 -14.03 -11.25
CA GLU A 98 22.56 -12.87 -11.93
C GLU A 98 24.07 -13.07 -12.11
N PRO A 99 24.65 -12.61 -13.24
CA PRO A 99 26.08 -12.67 -13.45
C PRO A 99 26.81 -11.90 -12.34
N PRO A 100 28.01 -12.35 -11.92
CA PRO A 100 28.79 -11.64 -10.92
C PRO A 100 29.12 -10.24 -11.44
N ILE A 101 28.86 -9.23 -10.60
CA ILE A 101 29.08 -7.82 -10.90
C ILE A 101 30.49 -7.45 -10.43
N SER A 102 31.20 -6.59 -11.17
CA SER A 102 32.49 -6.05 -10.71
C SER A 102 32.33 -5.19 -9.46
N GLU A 103 33.38 -5.10 -8.65
CA GLU A 103 33.35 -4.30 -7.41
C GLU A 103 33.04 -2.81 -7.70
N GLU A 104 33.65 -2.25 -8.75
CA GLU A 104 33.41 -0.87 -9.20
C GLU A 104 31.93 -0.61 -9.55
N GLU A 105 31.29 -1.55 -10.26
CA GLU A 105 29.88 -1.40 -10.65
C GLU A 105 28.96 -1.56 -9.43
N LYS A 106 29.33 -2.40 -8.46
CA LYS A 106 28.59 -2.54 -7.21
C LYS A 106 28.60 -1.23 -6.42
N GLU A 107 29.76 -0.60 -6.27
CA GLU A 107 29.90 0.69 -5.59
C GLU A 107 29.09 1.79 -6.30
N ARG A 108 29.14 1.82 -7.63
CA ARG A 108 28.34 2.76 -8.43
C ARG A 108 26.84 2.60 -8.17
N ARG A 109 26.33 1.37 -8.19
CA ARG A 109 24.92 1.07 -7.90
C ARG A 109 24.53 1.48 -6.48
N GLU A 110 25.38 1.21 -5.50
CA GLU A 110 25.15 1.61 -4.10
C GLU A 110 25.08 3.13 -3.96
N ALA A 111 25.95 3.88 -4.65
CA ALA A 111 25.93 5.35 -4.66
C ALA A 111 24.62 5.88 -5.27
N ILE A 112 24.21 5.36 -6.43
CA ILE A 112 22.95 5.73 -7.09
C ILE A 112 21.75 5.44 -6.17
N LEU A 113 21.73 4.29 -5.52
CA LEU A 113 20.64 3.90 -4.63
C LEU A 113 20.54 4.84 -3.41
N LYS A 114 21.68 5.20 -2.81
CA LYS A 114 21.73 6.17 -1.70
C LYS A 114 21.21 7.53 -2.14
N GLU A 115 21.64 8.02 -3.29
CA GLU A 115 21.16 9.30 -3.80
C GLU A 115 19.66 9.28 -4.09
N TYR A 116 19.18 8.24 -4.78
CA TYR A 116 17.77 8.07 -5.09
C TYR A 116 16.90 8.04 -3.83
N THR A 117 17.30 7.28 -2.82
CA THR A 117 16.56 7.18 -1.55
C THR A 117 16.51 8.53 -0.83
N ILE A 118 17.62 9.27 -0.77
CA ILE A 118 17.67 10.62 -0.21
C ILE A 118 16.70 11.56 -0.94
N GLN A 119 16.70 11.55 -2.28
CA GLN A 119 15.80 12.40 -3.07
C GLN A 119 14.32 12.03 -2.86
N LYS A 120 14.00 10.73 -2.76
CA LYS A 120 12.64 10.27 -2.43
C LYS A 120 12.20 10.72 -1.05
N PHE A 121 13.07 10.63 -0.03
CA PHE A 121 12.75 11.16 1.29
C PHE A 121 12.53 12.67 1.28
N LYS A 122 13.36 13.44 0.56
CA LYS A 122 13.18 14.89 0.43
C LYS A 122 11.85 15.26 -0.22
N SER A 123 11.50 14.62 -1.33
CA SER A 123 10.23 14.89 -2.03
C SER A 123 9.01 14.49 -1.19
N HIS A 124 9.04 13.34 -0.52
CA HIS A 124 8.00 12.93 0.43
C HIS A 124 7.82 13.95 1.56
N ASN A 125 8.92 14.40 2.17
CA ASN A 125 8.87 15.39 3.24
C ASN A 125 8.34 16.74 2.77
N ALA A 126 8.70 17.16 1.55
CA ALA A 126 8.19 18.39 0.96
C ALA A 126 6.67 18.31 0.73
N ILE A 127 6.16 17.20 0.17
CA ILE A 127 4.73 16.97 -0.05
C ILE A 127 3.99 16.97 1.30
N ASN A 128 4.49 16.24 2.30
CA ASN A 128 3.85 16.18 3.62
C ASN A 128 3.84 17.53 4.33
N HIS A 129 4.93 18.29 4.21
CA HIS A 129 4.99 19.64 4.75
C HIS A 129 3.94 20.54 4.11
N ASP A 130 3.83 20.54 2.78
CA ASP A 130 2.82 21.31 2.05
C ASP A 130 1.39 20.90 2.44
N LEU A 131 1.10 19.60 2.48
CA LEU A 131 -0.20 19.08 2.93
C LEU A 131 -0.53 19.51 4.36
N THR A 132 0.46 19.47 5.26
CA THR A 132 0.31 19.92 6.65
C THR A 132 0.00 21.40 6.72
N CYS A 133 0.71 22.24 5.95
CA CYS A 133 0.44 23.66 5.86
C CYS A 133 -0.97 23.95 5.34
N LYS A 134 -1.38 23.29 4.25
CA LYS A 134 -2.74 23.39 3.70
C LYS A 134 -3.80 22.99 4.73
N GLY A 135 -3.57 21.90 5.48
CA GLY A 135 -4.46 21.47 6.56
C GLY A 135 -4.60 22.52 7.66
N LYS A 136 -3.47 23.10 8.11
CA LYS A 136 -3.47 24.17 9.12
C LYS A 136 -4.18 25.43 8.63
N MET A 137 -3.97 25.83 7.37
CA MET A 137 -4.64 26.98 6.78
C MET A 137 -6.16 26.77 6.70
N LYS A 138 -6.61 25.60 6.26
CA LYS A 138 -8.05 25.25 6.24
C LYS A 138 -8.65 25.26 7.64
N ALA A 139 -7.97 24.66 8.62
CA ALA A 139 -8.41 24.67 10.02
C ALA A 139 -8.49 26.10 10.59
N HIS A 140 -7.52 26.96 10.27
CA HIS A 140 -7.54 28.37 10.65
C HIS A 140 -8.72 29.11 10.04
N ALA A 141 -8.98 28.93 8.74
CA ALA A 141 -10.12 29.53 8.05
C ALA A 141 -11.46 29.11 8.68
N LEU A 142 -11.65 27.83 8.99
CA LEU A 142 -12.84 27.32 9.69
C LEU A 142 -13.01 27.92 11.09
N LYS A 143 -11.90 28.23 11.78
CA LYS A 143 -11.92 28.88 13.10
C LYS A 143 -12.35 30.35 13.01
N MET A 144 -12.08 31.02 11.89
CA MET A 144 -12.47 32.42 11.65
C MET A 144 -13.96 32.57 11.33
N LEU A 145 -14.67 31.49 10.96
CA LEU A 145 -16.12 31.56 10.75
C LEU A 145 -16.88 31.81 12.07
N PRO A 146 -17.92 32.67 12.07
CA PRO A 146 -18.74 32.91 13.24
C PRO A 146 -19.36 31.61 13.78
N ARG A 147 -19.35 31.46 15.11
CA ARG A 147 -19.92 30.28 15.78
C ARG A 147 -21.43 30.23 15.57
N ASN A 148 -22.01 29.02 15.53
CA ASN A 148 -23.44 28.77 15.42
C ASN A 148 -24.11 29.36 14.17
N THR A 149 -23.36 29.49 13.07
CA THR A 149 -23.91 29.86 11.77
C THR A 149 -24.07 28.64 10.89
N LYS A 150 -25.15 28.59 10.10
CA LYS A 150 -25.38 27.55 9.08
C LYS A 150 -24.19 27.41 8.12
N LEU A 151 -23.50 28.52 7.83
CA LEU A 151 -22.28 28.53 7.01
C LEU A 151 -21.18 27.62 7.57
N LYS A 152 -20.98 27.65 8.88
CA LYS A 152 -19.97 26.80 9.52
C LYS A 152 -20.41 25.33 9.54
N GLU A 153 -21.69 25.07 9.76
CA GLU A 153 -22.26 23.71 9.72
C GLU A 153 -22.08 23.11 8.32
N HIS A 154 -22.42 23.85 7.26
CA HIS A 154 -22.19 23.43 5.88
C HIS A 154 -20.72 23.25 5.52
N ALA A 155 -19.82 24.12 6.01
CA ALA A 155 -18.39 24.03 5.73
C ALA A 155 -17.71 22.83 6.42
N VAL A 156 -18.28 22.33 7.52
CA VAL A 156 -17.79 21.14 8.25
C VAL A 156 -18.50 19.87 7.80
N PHE A 157 -19.61 19.99 7.07
CA PHE A 157 -20.38 18.86 6.57
C PHE A 157 -19.51 17.98 5.66
N VAL A 158 -19.33 16.72 6.08
CA VAL A 158 -18.66 15.70 5.28
C VAL A 158 -19.75 14.98 4.48
N HIS A 159 -19.66 15.01 3.16
CA HIS A 159 -20.56 14.24 2.31
C HIS A 159 -20.14 12.76 2.38
N ASP A 160 -20.83 11.98 3.22
CA ASP A 160 -20.62 10.52 3.33
C ASP A 160 -20.92 9.78 2.01
N GLY A 161 -21.66 10.43 1.10
CA GLY A 161 -22.02 9.92 -0.22
C GLY A 161 -20.89 9.89 -1.26
N LEU A 162 -19.69 10.43 -0.97
CA LEU A 162 -18.55 10.33 -1.91
C LEU A 162 -18.10 8.89 -2.21
N PHE A 163 -18.59 7.91 -1.44
CA PHE A 163 -18.31 6.48 -1.62
C PHE A 163 -19.57 5.65 -1.93
N HIS A 164 -20.73 6.27 -2.18
CA HIS A 164 -21.91 5.54 -2.62
C HIS A 164 -21.74 5.12 -4.09
N LYS A 165 -21.93 3.83 -4.36
CA LYS A 165 -21.72 3.22 -5.69
C LYS A 165 -22.70 3.70 -6.75
N ASP A 166 -23.82 4.30 -6.32
CA ASP A 166 -24.97 4.60 -7.17
C ASP A 166 -25.11 6.08 -7.51
N GLU A 167 -24.32 6.97 -6.90
CA GLU A 167 -24.21 8.36 -7.33
C GLU A 167 -22.96 8.55 -8.19
N PRO A 168 -23.01 9.35 -9.27
CA PRO A 168 -21.83 9.70 -10.04
C PRO A 168 -20.88 10.47 -9.12
N SER A 169 -19.96 9.72 -8.51
CA SER A 169 -18.81 10.19 -7.75
C SER A 169 -18.34 11.47 -8.41
N TYR A 170 -18.34 12.60 -7.68
CA TYR A 170 -17.94 13.92 -8.17
C TYR A 170 -16.74 13.76 -9.09
N MET A 171 -17.05 13.66 -10.39
CA MET A 171 -16.09 13.09 -11.31
C MET A 171 -15.06 14.19 -11.43
N TYR A 172 -13.79 13.87 -11.15
CA TYR A 172 -12.72 14.81 -11.42
C TYR A 172 -12.97 15.39 -12.81
N PRO A 173 -13.01 16.73 -12.95
CA PRO A 173 -13.23 17.37 -14.23
C PRO A 173 -12.38 16.67 -15.30
N PRO A 174 -12.90 16.37 -16.48
CA PRO A 174 -12.16 15.63 -17.51
C PRO A 174 -10.80 16.27 -17.83
N GLU A 175 -10.64 17.57 -17.58
CA GLU A 175 -9.40 18.34 -17.71
C GLU A 175 -8.32 17.96 -16.68
N LEU A 176 -8.69 17.35 -15.55
CA LEU A 176 -7.77 16.88 -14.51
C LEU A 176 -7.39 15.40 -14.67
N ARG A 177 -7.80 14.74 -15.77
CA ARG A 177 -7.36 13.37 -16.07
C ARG A 177 -5.86 13.35 -16.37
N ILE A 178 -5.19 12.28 -15.94
CA ILE A 178 -3.76 12.08 -16.20
C ILE A 178 -3.57 11.95 -17.72
N PRO A 179 -2.80 12.83 -18.37
CA PRO A 179 -2.57 12.75 -19.81
C PRO A 179 -2.00 11.38 -20.20
N GLY A 180 -2.61 10.73 -21.20
CA GLY A 180 -2.17 9.43 -21.72
C GLY A 180 -2.61 8.21 -20.91
N LEU A 181 -3.25 8.39 -19.75
CA LEU A 181 -3.87 7.29 -19.01
C LEU A 181 -5.37 7.21 -19.37
N ASP A 182 -5.65 6.60 -20.52
CA ASP A 182 -7.04 6.36 -20.92
C ASP A 182 -7.60 5.13 -20.20
N LEU A 183 -8.24 5.36 -19.06
CA LEU A 183 -8.89 4.32 -18.26
C LEU A 183 -10.17 3.80 -18.92
N SER A 184 -10.71 4.48 -19.95
CA SER A 184 -11.95 4.06 -20.62
C SER A 184 -11.77 2.80 -21.48
N ARG A 185 -10.53 2.50 -21.90
CA ARG A 185 -10.25 1.39 -22.81
C ARG A 185 -10.24 -0.01 -22.17
N ARG A 186 -10.43 -0.12 -20.85
CA ARG A 186 -10.27 -1.40 -20.13
C ARG A 186 -11.53 -2.27 -20.09
N GLU A 187 -12.69 -1.74 -20.45
CA GLU A 187 -13.97 -2.45 -20.29
C GLU A 187 -14.50 -3.15 -21.57
N GLU A 188 -13.85 -2.95 -22.73
CA GLU A 188 -14.39 -3.44 -24.01
C GLU A 188 -13.92 -4.84 -24.45
N SER A 189 -13.17 -5.60 -23.65
CA SER A 189 -12.65 -6.92 -24.07
C SER A 189 -13.33 -8.13 -23.40
N ASN A 190 -14.65 -8.12 -23.30
CA ASN A 190 -15.44 -9.29 -22.86
C ASN A 190 -16.08 -10.07 -24.04
N ASP A 191 -15.57 -9.91 -25.26
CA ASP A 191 -16.06 -10.64 -26.44
C ASP A 191 -15.53 -12.11 -26.54
N PHE A 192 -15.12 -12.73 -25.43
CA PHE A 192 -14.57 -14.10 -25.45
C PHE A 192 -15.64 -15.22 -25.46
N GLU A 193 -16.93 -14.90 -25.62
CA GLU A 193 -18.03 -15.88 -25.58
C GLU A 193 -18.61 -16.30 -26.95
N GLN A 194 -17.89 -16.16 -28.07
CA GLN A 194 -18.37 -16.63 -29.38
C GLN A 194 -17.38 -17.54 -30.12
N PHE A 195 -17.00 -18.66 -29.51
CA PHE A 195 -16.57 -19.85 -30.26
C PHE A 195 -17.12 -21.09 -29.55
N GLY A 196 -18.40 -21.37 -29.82
CA GLY A 196 -19.06 -22.65 -29.59
C GLY A 196 -19.49 -23.25 -30.92
#